data_AF-A0A087T9N5-F1
#
_entry.id   AF-A0A087T9N5-F1
#
_cell.length_a   1.000
_cell.length_b   1.000
_cell.length_c   1.000
_cell.angle_alpha   90.00
_cell.angle_beta   90.00
_cell.angle_gamma   90.00
#
_symmetry.space_group_name_H-M   'P 1'
#
loop_
_entity.id
_entity.type
_entity.pdbx_description
1 polymer ?
#
loop_
_entity_poly.entity_id
_entity_poly.type
_entity_poly.pdbx_seq_one_letter_code
_entity_poly.pdbx_strand_id
1 'polypeptide(L)'
;MRSESRYSEVQKDQDDGVISEVTIISADRRDSALFSCTASNEFGRDETNFQVVVQERPDSPRNIEIKELTSRTVILTWIQPYSGNLPL
;
A
#
# COMPACT_ATOMS: atom_id res chain seq x y z
N MET A 1 -23.79 4.86 -9.35
CA MET A 1 -22.75 5.01 -8.31
C MET A 1 -21.42 5.11 -9.05
N ARG A 2 -20.89 6.32 -9.25
CA ARG A 2 -19.68 6.55 -10.07
C ARG A 2 -18.49 6.00 -9.31
N SER A 3 -17.78 5.03 -9.88
CA SER A 3 -16.45 4.65 -9.39
C SER A 3 -15.51 5.80 -9.73
N GLU A 4 -15.07 6.56 -8.73
CA GLU A 4 -13.99 7.51 -8.93
C GLU A 4 -12.67 6.75 -9.13
N SER A 5 -11.85 7.21 -10.07
CA SER A 5 -10.53 6.64 -10.30
C SER A 5 -9.62 7.00 -9.11
N ARG A 6 -9.07 6.01 -8.40
CA ARG A 6 -8.11 6.24 -7.30
C ARG A 6 -6.74 6.74 -7.80
N TYR A 7 -6.48 6.52 -9.08
CA TYR A 7 -5.26 6.91 -9.77
C TYR A 7 -5.55 8.07 -10.72
N SER A 8 -4.71 9.10 -10.68
CA SER A 8 -4.67 10.13 -11.71
C SER A 8 -3.31 10.09 -12.40
N GLU A 9 -3.32 9.97 -13.73
CA GLU A 9 -2.11 10.00 -14.55
C GLU A 9 -2.01 11.33 -15.28
N VAL A 10 -0.81 11.91 -15.31
CA VAL A 10 -0.50 13.14 -16.04
C VAL A 10 0.75 12.91 -16.86
N GLN A 11 0.68 13.18 -18.15
CA GLN A 11 1.82 13.15 -19.06
C GLN A 11 2.27 14.58 -19.35
N LYS A 12 3.58 14.82 -19.32
CA LYS A 12 4.20 16.12 -19.58
C LYS A 12 5.29 15.95 -20.63
N ASP A 13 5.14 16.66 -21.73
CA ASP A 13 6.19 16.80 -22.74
C ASP A 13 7.26 17.76 -22.21
N GLN A 14 8.53 17.36 -22.30
CA GLN A 14 9.70 18.16 -21.96
C GLN A 14 10.65 18.20 -23.16
N ASP A 15 11.62 19.11 -23.11
CA ASP A 15 12.59 19.29 -24.21
C ASP A 15 13.42 18.03 -24.50
N ASP A 16 13.57 17.14 -23.51
CA ASP A 16 14.36 15.90 -23.59
C ASP A 16 13.52 14.61 -23.66
N GLY A 17 12.18 14.71 -23.70
CA GLY A 17 11.31 13.54 -23.79
C GLY A 17 9.95 13.74 -23.13
N VAL A 18 9.40 12.66 -22.59
CA VAL A 18 8.07 12.66 -22.00
C VAL A 18 8.13 12.07 -20.60
N ILE A 19 7.54 12.76 -19.63
CA ILE A 19 7.39 12.27 -18.25
C ILE A 19 5.94 11.87 -18.03
N SER A 20 5.70 10.62 -17.58
CA SER A 20 4.40 10.21 -17.03
C SER A 20 4.47 10.21 -15.50
N GLU A 21 3.46 10.80 -14.86
CA GLU A 21 3.31 10.92 -13.41
C GLU A 21 1.98 10.29 -13.00
N VAL A 22 2.03 9.30 -12.10
CA VAL A 22 0.84 8.67 -11.52
C VAL A 22 0.72 9.08 -10.05
N THR A 23 -0.44 9.64 -9.69
CA THR A 23 -0.76 10.07 -8.33
C THR A 23 -1.87 9.20 -7.74
N ILE A 24 -1.66 8.76 -6.49
CA ILE A 24 -2.65 8.04 -5.67
C ILE A 24 -3.19 9.05 -4.64
N ILE A 25 -4.43 9.53 -4.83
CA ILE A 25 -4.98 10.65 -4.04
C ILE A 25 -5.15 10.27 -2.55
N SER A 26 -5.57 9.03 -2.28
CA SER A 26 -5.72 8.49 -0.94
C SER A 26 -5.22 7.05 -0.93
N ALA A 27 -3.93 6.89 -0.64
CA ALA A 27 -3.28 5.59 -0.61
C ALA A 27 -3.73 4.78 0.61
N ASP A 28 -4.08 3.52 0.39
CA ASP A 28 -4.40 2.57 1.45
C ASP A 28 -3.73 1.21 1.21
N ARG A 29 -3.90 0.25 2.12
CA ARG A 29 -3.22 -1.06 2.01
C ARG A 29 -3.47 -1.79 0.69
N ARG A 30 -4.57 -1.52 -0.01
CA ARG A 30 -4.91 -2.11 -1.33
C ARG A 30 -4.05 -1.58 -2.47
N ASP A 31 -3.37 -0.46 -2.28
CA ASP A 31 -2.39 0.09 -3.23
C ASP A 31 -1.01 -0.54 -3.10
N SER A 32 -0.80 -1.43 -2.12
CA SER A 32 0.41 -2.24 -2.04
C SER A 32 0.38 -3.29 -3.15
N ALA A 33 1.06 -3.00 -4.26
CA ALA A 33 1.04 -3.81 -5.46
C ALA A 33 2.36 -3.69 -6.24
N LEU A 34 2.55 -4.57 -7.21
CA LEU A 34 3.62 -4.44 -8.21
C LEU A 34 3.14 -3.47 -9.29
N PHE A 35 3.85 -2.35 -9.44
CA PHE A 35 3.62 -1.39 -10.50
C PHE A 35 4.57 -1.68 -11.66
N SER A 36 4.07 -1.51 -12.88
CA SER A 36 4.86 -1.64 -14.11
C SER A 36 4.89 -0.30 -14.83
N CYS A 37 6.09 0.19 -15.11
CA CYS A 37 6.32 1.33 -15.99
C CYS A 37 6.71 0.77 -17.36
N THR A 38 5.89 1.07 -18.37
CA THR A 38 6.16 0.70 -19.76
C THR A 38 6.47 1.97 -20.56
N ALA A 39 7.61 1.98 -21.25
CA ALA A 39 7.96 3.00 -22.22
C ALA A 39 8.02 2.36 -23.62
N SER A 40 7.40 2.99 -24.62
CA SER A 40 7.39 2.46 -25.99
C SER A 40 7.57 3.56 -27.03
N ASN A 41 8.34 3.27 -28.08
CA ASN A 41 8.51 4.12 -29.26
C ASN A 41 8.47 3.26 -30.54
N GLU A 42 8.72 3.85 -31.71
CA GLU A 42 8.67 3.14 -33.00
C GLU A 42 9.72 2.03 -33.14
N PHE A 43 10.74 2.02 -32.30
CA PHE A 43 11.88 1.10 -32.39
C PHE A 43 11.84 0.00 -31.33
N GLY A 44 10.98 0.10 -30.33
CA GLY A 44 10.90 -0.91 -29.28
C GLY A 44 10.06 -0.50 -28.08
N ARG A 45 10.11 -1.38 -27.07
CA ARG A 45 9.43 -1.24 -25.80
C ARG A 45 10.37 -1.70 -24.69
N ASP A 46 10.36 -0.95 -23.59
CA ASP A 46 11.02 -1.32 -22.34
C ASP A 46 10.00 -1.34 -21.20
N GLU A 47 10.24 -2.20 -20.21
CA GLU A 47 9.34 -2.40 -19.08
C GLU A 47 10.13 -2.57 -17.79
N THR A 48 9.79 -1.79 -16.77
CA THR A 48 10.38 -1.88 -15.43
C THR A 48 9.29 -2.09 -14.37
N ASN A 49 9.46 -3.13 -13.56
CA ASN A 49 8.56 -3.45 -12.47
C ASN A 49 9.14 -3.01 -11.12
N PHE A 50 8.32 -2.42 -10.25
CA PHE A 50 8.71 -2.03 -8.90
C PHE A 50 7.59 -2.29 -7.89
N GLN A 51 7.96 -2.79 -6.72
CA GLN A 51 7.01 -3.08 -5.65
C GLN A 51 6.72 -1.81 -4.85
N VAL A 52 5.45 -1.44 -4.77
CA VAL A 52 4.96 -0.41 -3.84
C VAL A 52 4.39 -1.11 -2.61
N VAL A 53 4.78 -0.63 -1.42
CA VAL A 53 4.26 -1.12 -0.14
C VAL A 53 3.79 0.08 0.67
N VAL A 54 2.48 0.16 0.89
CA VAL A 54 1.89 1.22 1.72
C VAL A 54 2.08 0.85 3.18
N GLN A 55 2.70 1.74 3.94
CA GLN A 55 2.85 1.59 5.39
C GLN A 55 1.73 2.35 6.11
N GLU A 56 1.17 1.73 7.13
CA GLU A 56 0.11 2.31 7.96
C GLU A 56 0.24 1.88 9.42
N ARG A 57 -0.64 2.39 10.28
CA ARG A 57 -0.65 1.96 11.69
C ARG A 57 -1.11 0.51 11.76
N PRO A 58 -0.55 -0.31 12.69
CA PRO A 58 -1.04 -1.64 12.92
C PRO A 58 -2.53 -1.61 13.28
N ASP A 59 -3.25 -2.65 12.87
CA ASP A 59 -4.65 -2.80 13.26
C ASP A 59 -4.74 -2.98 14.78
N SER A 60 -5.87 -2.56 15.35
CA SER A 60 -6.12 -2.82 16.77
C SER A 60 -6.18 -4.33 17.04
N PRO A 61 -5.65 -4.81 18.18
CA PRO A 61 -5.80 -6.20 18.60
C PRO A 61 -7.26 -6.65 18.55
N ARG A 62 -7.48 -7.84 18.00
CA ARG A 62 -8.80 -8.48 17.96
C ARG A 62 -8.77 -9.77 18.75
N ASN A 63 -9.96 -10.24 19.13
CA ASN A 63 -10.15 -11.49 19.87
C ASN A 63 -9.33 -11.48 21.17
N ILE A 64 -9.55 -10.45 21.99
CA ILE A 64 -8.93 -10.35 23.30
C ILE A 64 -9.58 -11.40 24.20
N GLU A 65 -8.77 -12.32 24.70
CA GLU A 65 -9.17 -13.41 25.58
C GLU A 65 -8.43 -13.30 26.91
N ILE A 66 -9.11 -13.70 27.99
CA ILE A 66 -8.47 -13.84 29.30
C ILE A 66 -7.79 -15.20 29.33
N LYS A 67 -6.47 -15.20 29.34
CA LYS A 67 -5.67 -16.42 29.50
C LYS A 67 -5.66 -16.89 30.95
N GLU A 68 -5.41 -15.97 31.88
CA GLU A 68 -5.35 -16.27 33.32
C GLU A 68 -5.96 -15.12 34.13
N LEU A 69 -6.66 -15.49 35.20
CA LEU A 69 -7.27 -14.55 36.13
C LEU A 69 -6.90 -14.94 37.56
N THR A 70 -6.36 -13.99 38.31
CA THR A 70 -6.15 -14.12 39.76
C THR A 70 -6.91 -13.03 40.50
N SER A 71 -6.87 -13.02 41.83
CA SER A 71 -7.51 -11.98 42.63
C SER A 71 -6.91 -10.57 42.42
N ARG A 72 -5.71 -10.47 41.83
CA ARG A 72 -4.98 -9.19 41.65
C ARG A 72 -4.46 -8.97 40.24
N THR A 73 -4.53 -9.96 39.36
CA THR A 73 -3.95 -9.89 38.01
C THR A 73 -4.85 -10.51 36.96
N VAL A 74 -4.76 -9.98 35.75
CA VAL A 74 -5.37 -10.55 34.55
C VAL A 74 -4.28 -10.67 33.48
N ILE A 75 -4.15 -11.83 32.86
CA ILE A 75 -3.29 -12.04 31.69
C ILE A 75 -4.21 -12.14 30.49
N LEU A 76 -3.97 -11.26 29.53
CA LEU A 76 -4.72 -11.21 28.27
C LEU A 76 -3.88 -11.78 27.13
N THR A 77 -4.55 -12.43 26.19
CA THR A 77 -3.98 -12.85 24.91
C THR A 77 -4.85 -12.34 23.78
N TRP A 78 -4.23 -12.04 22.64
CA TRP A 78 -4.91 -11.60 21.43
C TRP A 78 -4.19 -12.15 20.20
N ILE A 79 -4.90 -12.18 19.07
CA ILE A 79 -4.31 -12.54 17.79
C ILE A 79 -3.51 -11.35 17.28
N GLN A 80 -2.29 -11.61 16.77
CA GLN A 80 -1.46 -10.57 16.19
C GLN A 80 -2.23 -9.87 15.05
N PRO A 81 -2.49 -8.56 15.17
CA PRO A 81 -3.16 -7.82 14.11
C PRO A 81 -2.22 -7.62 12.93
N TYR A 82 -2.77 -7.18 11.80
CA TYR A 82 -1.95 -6.72 10.68
C TYR A 82 -1.00 -5.61 11.16
N SER A 83 0.29 -5.75 10.87
CA SER A 83 1.35 -4.86 11.37
C SER A 83 1.43 -3.51 10.65
N GLY A 84 0.61 -3.29 9.62
CA GLY A 84 0.68 -2.05 8.85
C GLY A 84 1.90 -1.96 7.94
N ASN A 85 2.54 -3.08 7.59
CA ASN A 85 3.82 -3.12 6.86
C ASN A 85 4.96 -2.34 7.55
N LEU A 86 4.84 -2.05 8.84
CA LEU A 86 5.91 -1.41 9.61
C LEU A 86 6.99 -2.45 9.98
N PRO A 87 8.28 -2.10 9.91
CA PRO A 87 9.33 -2.95 10.48
C PRO A 87 9.13 -3.05 11.99
N LEU A 88 9.21 -4.28 12.50
CA LEU A 88 9.09 -4.61 13.93
C LEU A 88 10.32 -4.19 14.73
#